data_AF-A0A9E5NGL9-F1
#
_entry.id   AF-A0A9E5NGL9-F1
#
_cell.length_a   1.000
_cell.length_b   1.000
_cell.length_c   1.000
_cell.angle_alpha   90.00
_cell.angle_beta   90.00
_cell.angle_gamma   90.00
#
_symmetry.space_group_name_H-M   'P 1'
#
loop_
_entity.id
_entity.type
_entity.pdbx_description
1 polymer ?
#
loop_
_entity_poly.entity_id
_entity_poly.type
_entity_poly.pdbx_seq_one_letter_code
_entity_poly.pdbx_strand_id
1 'polypeptide(L)'
;DEHLALAEIYRKTGRLVPAASQAELAAAAAAMSISESTTGPHPRWAGAYSDLGHAYQQLGRLDLAVAAYEEALRIDPSYRPAQKSLDLLSNPVEDVQHTLWRNLGGLVALVGYSIDPGTLQAGEPLHVSLWWKALGKMDKDYSVFVHAVGPDGRIQAQQDRILLCADHPTSEWDEGQIAREEYQLELAPDSPPGGYIITVGIYYWETGERLP
;
A
#
# COMPACT_ATOMS: atom_id res chain seq x y z
N ASP A 1 -0.29 -24.82 -22.64
CA ASP A 1 -0.73 -23.80 -21.68
C ASP A 1 0.51 -23.03 -21.24
N GLU A 2 0.67 -21.83 -21.77
CA GLU A 2 1.92 -21.03 -21.69
C GLU A 2 2.21 -20.58 -20.25
N HIS A 3 1.14 -20.31 -19.48
CA HIS A 3 1.19 -19.96 -18.06
C HIS A 3 1.86 -21.02 -17.18
N LEU A 4 1.55 -22.30 -17.42
CA LEU A 4 2.16 -23.41 -16.68
C LEU A 4 3.64 -23.57 -17.03
N ALA A 5 4.01 -23.32 -18.29
CA ALA A 5 5.41 -23.38 -18.71
C ALA A 5 6.23 -22.26 -18.05
N LEU A 6 5.70 -21.04 -17.98
CA LEU A 6 6.43 -19.95 -17.31
C LEU A 6 6.56 -20.19 -15.81
N ALA A 7 5.48 -20.58 -15.13
CA ALA A 7 5.52 -20.89 -13.70
C ALA A 7 6.53 -22.01 -13.39
N GLU A 8 6.61 -23.03 -14.26
CA GLU A 8 7.55 -24.14 -14.12
C GLU A 8 9.01 -23.74 -14.43
N ILE A 9 9.24 -22.93 -15.47
CA ILE A 9 10.56 -22.36 -15.78
C ILE A 9 11.02 -21.50 -14.61
N TYR A 10 10.13 -20.69 -14.07
CA TYR A 10 10.42 -19.85 -12.92
C TYR A 10 10.74 -20.68 -11.68
N ARG A 11 9.92 -21.66 -11.35
CA ARG A 11 10.14 -22.59 -10.24
C ARG A 11 11.52 -23.26 -10.33
N LYS A 12 11.98 -23.57 -11.55
CA LYS A 12 13.28 -24.21 -11.80
C LYS A 12 14.46 -23.23 -11.80
N THR A 13 14.27 -22.00 -12.29
CA THR A 13 15.38 -21.08 -12.59
C THR A 13 15.48 -19.89 -11.63
N GLY A 14 14.38 -19.54 -10.97
CA GLY A 14 14.23 -18.36 -10.13
C GLY A 14 14.26 -17.05 -10.90
N ARG A 15 13.90 -17.04 -12.19
CA ARG A 15 13.91 -15.85 -13.06
C ARG A 15 12.69 -15.79 -13.96
N LEU A 16 12.18 -14.57 -14.13
CA LEU A 16 11.02 -14.30 -14.98
C LEU A 16 11.45 -14.00 -16.42
N VAL A 17 10.58 -14.29 -17.40
CA VAL A 17 10.82 -13.89 -18.79
C VAL A 17 10.19 -12.51 -19.06
N PRO A 18 10.83 -11.63 -19.86
CA PRO A 18 10.41 -10.24 -19.99
C PRO A 18 9.06 -9.98 -20.70
N ALA A 19 8.41 -10.98 -21.30
CA ALA A 19 7.20 -10.81 -22.11
C ALA A 19 5.95 -11.49 -21.51
N ALA A 20 5.92 -11.68 -20.20
CA ALA A 20 4.86 -12.39 -19.51
C ALA A 20 3.58 -11.53 -19.35
N SER A 21 2.44 -12.10 -19.71
CA SER A 21 1.11 -11.60 -19.40
C SER A 21 0.80 -11.66 -17.90
N GLN A 22 -0.21 -10.91 -17.47
CA GLN A 22 -0.57 -10.80 -16.05
C GLN A 22 -0.90 -12.14 -15.39
N ALA A 23 -1.55 -13.06 -16.12
CA ALA A 23 -1.85 -14.40 -15.60
C ALA A 23 -0.58 -15.25 -15.41
N GLU A 24 0.44 -15.06 -16.27
CA GLU A 24 1.74 -15.73 -16.12
C GLU A 24 2.52 -15.20 -14.93
N LEU A 25 2.46 -13.88 -14.69
CA LEU A 25 3.06 -13.24 -13.52
C LEU A 25 2.40 -13.69 -12.21
N ALA A 26 1.07 -13.79 -12.19
CA ALA A 26 0.32 -14.29 -11.04
C ALA A 26 0.64 -15.78 -10.76
N ALA A 27 0.75 -16.60 -11.80
CA ALA A 27 1.15 -18.00 -11.66
C ALA A 27 2.58 -18.15 -11.12
N ALA A 28 3.52 -17.31 -11.59
CA ALA A 28 4.88 -17.27 -11.07
C ALA A 28 4.91 -16.86 -9.58
N ALA A 29 4.12 -15.85 -9.18
CA ALA A 29 4.01 -15.42 -7.78
C ALA A 29 3.45 -16.53 -6.87
N ALA A 30 2.39 -17.21 -7.29
CA ALA A 30 1.83 -18.33 -6.54
C ALA A 30 2.85 -19.47 -6.37
N ALA A 31 3.59 -19.80 -7.42
CA ALA A 31 4.63 -20.82 -7.37
C ALA A 31 5.78 -20.44 -6.40
N MET A 32 6.15 -19.17 -6.33
CA MET A 32 7.13 -18.66 -5.36
C MET A 32 6.66 -18.84 -3.92
N SER A 33 5.44 -18.40 -3.62
CA SER A 33 4.86 -18.50 -2.27
C SER A 33 4.78 -19.95 -1.77
N ILE A 34 4.38 -20.89 -2.65
CA ILE A 34 4.36 -22.31 -2.33
C ILE A 34 5.78 -22.82 -2.05
N SER A 35 6.75 -22.50 -2.93
CA SER A 35 8.14 -22.91 -2.72
C SER A 35 8.70 -22.40 -1.40
N GLU A 36 8.42 -21.14 -1.06
CA GLU A 36 8.77 -20.51 0.22
C GLU A 36 8.31 -21.30 1.43
N SER A 37 7.02 -21.66 1.44
CA SER A 37 6.43 -22.42 2.54
C SER A 37 7.08 -23.80 2.72
N THR A 38 7.59 -24.39 1.65
CA THR A 38 8.14 -25.75 1.67
C THR A 38 9.64 -25.82 1.97
N THR A 39 10.42 -24.81 1.61
CA THR A 39 11.89 -24.85 1.71
C THR A 39 12.52 -23.74 2.56
N GLY A 40 11.73 -22.80 3.08
CA GLY A 40 12.19 -21.70 3.93
C GLY A 40 12.90 -20.57 3.14
N PRO A 41 12.96 -19.33 3.66
CA PRO A 41 13.37 -18.13 2.92
C PRO A 41 14.76 -18.25 2.30
N HIS A 42 14.82 -18.26 0.96
CA HIS A 42 16.04 -18.36 0.17
C HIS A 42 16.43 -16.97 -0.41
N PRO A 43 17.68 -16.49 -0.26
CA PRO A 43 18.11 -15.17 -0.73
C PRO A 43 17.88 -14.88 -2.22
N ARG A 44 17.78 -15.93 -3.05
CA ARG A 44 17.48 -15.80 -4.49
C ARG A 44 16.03 -15.38 -4.76
N TRP A 45 15.10 -15.56 -3.82
CA TRP A 45 13.70 -15.18 -4.00
C TRP A 45 13.49 -13.68 -3.93
N ALA A 46 14.29 -12.95 -3.16
CA ALA A 46 14.27 -11.48 -3.17
C ALA A 46 14.51 -10.93 -4.59
N GLY A 47 15.51 -11.44 -5.31
CA GLY A 47 15.74 -11.06 -6.71
C GLY A 47 14.61 -11.49 -7.64
N ALA A 48 14.00 -12.63 -7.36
CA ALA A 48 12.91 -13.17 -8.13
C ALA A 48 11.65 -12.26 -8.04
N TYR A 49 11.28 -11.83 -6.84
CA TYR A 49 10.23 -10.85 -6.61
C TYR A 49 10.57 -9.47 -7.17
N SER A 50 11.84 -9.06 -7.18
CA SER A 50 12.26 -7.82 -7.85
C SER A 50 12.07 -7.89 -9.37
N ASP A 51 12.41 -9.01 -10.01
CA ASP A 51 12.18 -9.22 -11.45
C ASP A 51 10.69 -9.18 -11.78
N LEU A 52 9.85 -9.77 -10.93
CA LEU A 52 8.40 -9.71 -11.02
C LEU A 52 7.90 -8.25 -10.89
N GLY A 53 8.47 -7.49 -9.94
CA GLY A 53 8.16 -6.07 -9.76
C GLY A 53 8.44 -5.26 -11.02
N HIS A 54 9.60 -5.48 -11.66
CA HIS A 54 9.94 -4.81 -12.92
C HIS A 54 9.01 -5.17 -14.07
N ALA A 55 8.63 -6.45 -14.18
CA ALA A 55 7.67 -6.88 -15.18
C ALA A 55 6.31 -6.18 -14.98
N TYR A 56 5.85 -6.07 -13.73
CA TYR A 56 4.64 -5.31 -13.42
C TYR A 56 4.75 -3.82 -13.73
N GLN A 57 5.92 -3.19 -13.49
CA GLN A 57 6.15 -1.80 -13.91
C GLN A 57 6.01 -1.63 -15.43
N GLN A 58 6.59 -2.53 -16.22
CA GLN A 58 6.50 -2.48 -17.69
C GLN A 58 5.07 -2.63 -18.20
N LEU A 59 4.21 -3.31 -17.43
CA LEU A 59 2.78 -3.46 -17.71
C LEU A 59 1.94 -2.31 -17.13
N GLY A 60 2.54 -1.29 -16.51
CA GLY A 60 1.84 -0.18 -15.85
C GLY A 60 1.14 -0.58 -14.54
N ARG A 61 1.36 -1.80 -14.05
CA ARG A 61 0.73 -2.36 -12.84
C ARG A 61 1.56 -2.02 -11.60
N LEU A 62 1.62 -0.73 -11.28
CA LEU A 62 2.47 -0.21 -10.21
C LEU A 62 2.11 -0.79 -8.83
N ASP A 63 0.85 -1.12 -8.60
CA ASP A 63 0.35 -1.81 -7.40
C ASP A 63 1.02 -3.17 -7.18
N LEU A 64 1.00 -4.01 -8.21
CA LEU A 64 1.62 -5.33 -8.17
C LEU A 64 3.15 -5.23 -8.19
N ALA A 65 3.69 -4.19 -8.84
CA ALA A 65 5.12 -3.91 -8.82
C ALA A 65 5.62 -3.64 -7.40
N VAL A 66 4.96 -2.73 -6.69
CA VAL A 66 5.32 -2.41 -5.30
C VAL A 66 5.14 -3.63 -4.40
N ALA A 67 4.02 -4.33 -4.47
CA ALA A 67 3.80 -5.52 -3.66
C ALA A 67 4.91 -6.57 -3.87
N ALA A 68 5.36 -6.75 -5.11
CA ALA A 68 6.49 -7.63 -5.40
C ALA A 68 7.81 -7.10 -4.80
N TYR A 69 8.10 -5.80 -4.90
CA TYR A 69 9.31 -5.25 -4.26
C TYR A 69 9.27 -5.29 -2.72
N GLU A 70 8.12 -5.05 -2.09
CA GLU A 70 7.93 -5.19 -0.65
C GLU A 70 8.21 -6.63 -0.21
N GLU A 71 7.73 -7.61 -0.97
CA GLU A 71 7.99 -9.03 -0.68
C GLU A 71 9.47 -9.39 -0.86
N ALA A 72 10.14 -8.80 -1.84
CA ALA A 72 11.59 -8.92 -1.97
C ALA A 72 12.34 -8.41 -0.72
N LEU A 73 11.91 -7.28 -0.16
CA LEU A 73 12.48 -6.72 1.08
C LEU A 73 12.06 -7.48 2.34
N ARG A 74 10.90 -8.13 2.35
CA ARG A 74 10.50 -9.04 3.44
C ARG A 74 11.45 -10.23 3.52
N ILE A 75 11.92 -10.73 2.38
CA ILE A 75 12.86 -11.86 2.28
C ILE A 75 14.29 -11.42 2.58
N ASP A 76 14.75 -10.32 1.97
CA ASP A 76 16.05 -9.71 2.22
C ASP A 76 15.88 -8.19 2.41
N PRO A 77 15.83 -7.70 3.66
CA PRO A 77 15.69 -6.28 3.96
C PRO A 77 16.81 -5.40 3.40
N SER A 78 17.94 -5.99 2.99
CA SER A 78 19.08 -5.27 2.40
C SER A 78 19.11 -5.30 0.87
N TYR A 79 18.06 -5.85 0.22
CA TYR A 79 18.02 -6.06 -1.22
C TYR A 79 17.87 -4.74 -2.00
N ARG A 80 19.02 -4.12 -2.30
CA ARG A 80 19.12 -2.79 -2.93
C ARG A 80 18.31 -2.59 -4.21
N PRO A 81 18.19 -3.56 -5.15
CA PRO A 81 17.41 -3.34 -6.38
C PRO A 81 15.92 -3.10 -6.11
N ALA A 82 15.32 -3.85 -5.17
CA ALA A 82 13.93 -3.63 -4.78
C ALA A 82 13.76 -2.30 -4.05
N GLN A 83 14.66 -1.99 -3.10
CA GLN A 83 14.64 -0.70 -2.41
C GLN A 83 14.72 0.47 -3.39
N LYS A 84 15.68 0.46 -4.31
CA LYS A 84 15.83 1.52 -5.32
C LYS A 84 14.57 1.64 -6.21
N SER A 85 13.98 0.52 -6.59
CA SER A 85 12.77 0.53 -7.42
C SER A 85 11.57 1.07 -6.66
N LEU A 86 11.46 0.75 -5.36
CA LEU A 86 10.50 1.38 -4.46
C LEU A 86 10.76 2.86 -4.27
N ASP A 87 12.00 3.30 -4.10
CA ASP A 87 12.34 4.73 -3.97
C ASP A 87 12.03 5.52 -5.24
N LEU A 88 12.08 4.88 -6.41
CA LEU A 88 11.72 5.49 -7.69
C LEU A 88 10.20 5.53 -7.91
N LEU A 89 9.46 4.54 -7.38
CA LEU A 89 8.00 4.46 -7.48
C LEU A 89 7.31 5.31 -6.41
N SER A 90 7.85 5.26 -5.20
CA SER A 90 7.58 6.13 -4.08
C SER A 90 8.30 7.44 -4.36
N ASN A 91 7.70 8.30 -5.17
CA ASN A 91 8.12 9.69 -5.25
C ASN A 91 8.30 10.18 -3.80
N PRO A 92 9.51 10.57 -3.35
CA PRO A 92 9.76 10.77 -1.94
C PRO A 92 8.89 11.95 -1.52
N VAL A 93 7.76 11.64 -0.88
CA VAL A 93 7.02 12.69 -0.23
C VAL A 93 7.80 12.96 1.03
N GLU A 94 8.41 14.14 1.08
CA GLU A 94 9.16 14.60 2.23
C GLU A 94 8.31 14.42 3.51
N ASP A 95 8.97 14.05 4.61
CA ASP A 95 8.37 13.81 5.94
C ASP A 95 7.50 12.57 6.13
N VAL A 96 7.49 11.60 5.20
CA VAL A 96 6.83 10.30 5.43
C VAL A 96 7.65 9.43 6.40
N GLN A 97 7.06 9.02 7.52
CA GLN A 97 7.70 8.12 8.49
C GLN A 97 7.62 6.66 8.04
N HIS A 98 6.49 6.26 7.48
CA HIS A 98 6.21 4.90 7.04
C HIS A 98 5.67 4.90 5.61
N THR A 99 6.47 4.44 4.66
CA THR A 99 6.02 4.20 3.28
C THR A 99 5.12 2.96 3.24
N LEU A 100 4.03 3.04 2.48
CA LEU A 100 3.06 1.97 2.32
C LEU A 100 2.39 2.15 0.97
N TRP A 101 2.30 1.17 0.08
CA TRP A 101 1.56 1.33 -1.18
C TRP A 101 0.31 0.46 -1.22
N ARG A 102 -0.80 0.98 -0.68
CA ARG A 102 -2.11 0.32 -0.80
C ARG A 102 -2.90 0.94 -1.94
N ASN A 103 -3.02 0.20 -3.03
CA ASN A 103 -3.95 0.52 -4.12
C ASN A 103 -5.39 0.28 -3.65
N LEU A 104 -6.24 1.29 -3.80
CA LEU A 104 -7.66 1.23 -3.49
C LEU A 104 -8.47 1.39 -4.79
N GLY A 105 -9.14 0.32 -5.19
CA GLY A 105 -9.99 0.28 -6.39
C GLY A 105 -9.28 0.55 -7.73
N GLY A 106 -7.94 0.54 -7.80
CA GLY A 106 -7.19 0.86 -9.03
C GLY A 106 -7.08 2.36 -9.33
N LEU A 107 -7.63 3.22 -8.48
CA LEU A 107 -7.83 4.65 -8.76
C LEU A 107 -6.90 5.54 -7.94
N VAL A 108 -6.69 5.19 -6.68
CA VAL A 108 -5.88 5.96 -5.73
C VAL A 108 -5.06 5.00 -4.88
N ALA A 109 -3.85 5.39 -4.52
CA ALA A 109 -3.03 4.67 -3.56
C ALA A 109 -2.82 5.50 -2.31
N LEU A 110 -2.95 4.86 -1.13
CA LEU A 110 -2.25 5.34 0.06
C LEU A 110 -0.78 4.97 -0.13
N VAL A 111 0.10 5.96 -0.21
CA VAL A 111 1.55 5.80 -0.50
C VAL A 111 2.44 5.96 0.74
N GLY A 112 1.87 6.40 1.86
CA GLY A 112 2.57 6.45 3.14
C GLY A 112 1.76 7.10 4.24
N TYR A 113 2.28 7.01 5.46
CA TYR A 113 1.69 7.61 6.64
C TYR A 113 2.74 7.96 7.71
N SER A 114 2.34 8.83 8.63
CA SER A 114 3.09 9.20 9.84
C SER A 114 2.10 9.29 11.00
N ILE A 115 2.51 8.84 12.19
CA ILE A 115 1.69 8.86 13.40
C ILE A 115 2.53 9.46 14.52
N ASP A 116 2.05 10.56 15.10
CA ASP A 116 2.76 11.26 16.18
C ASP A 116 1.76 11.82 17.22
N PRO A 117 2.01 11.63 18.53
CA PRO A 117 3.06 10.78 19.11
C PRO A 117 2.72 9.28 19.05
N GLY A 118 3.74 8.43 19.06
CA GLY A 118 3.56 6.97 19.17
C GLY A 118 3.02 6.49 20.53
N THR A 119 2.94 7.37 21.52
CA THR A 119 2.33 7.13 22.84
C THR A 119 1.79 8.46 23.35
N LEU A 120 0.53 8.47 23.81
CA LEU A 120 -0.15 9.66 24.34
C LEU A 120 -1.03 9.30 25.53
N GLN A 121 -1.46 10.32 26.28
CA GLN A 121 -2.49 10.18 27.29
C GLN A 121 -3.90 10.28 26.67
N ALA A 122 -4.87 9.62 27.30
CA ALA A 122 -6.27 9.79 26.89
C ALA A 122 -6.69 11.27 27.02
N GLY A 123 -7.43 11.78 26.04
CA GLY A 123 -7.77 13.19 25.94
C GLY A 123 -6.75 14.05 25.18
N GLU A 124 -5.54 13.53 24.87
CA GLU A 124 -4.60 14.21 23.99
C GLU A 124 -4.91 13.88 22.51
N PRO A 125 -4.65 14.82 21.58
CA PRO A 125 -4.86 14.58 20.15
C PRO A 125 -3.77 13.67 19.56
N LEU A 126 -4.20 12.63 18.84
CA LEU A 126 -3.32 11.81 18.00
C LEU A 126 -3.27 12.42 16.59
N HIS A 127 -2.08 12.73 16.09
CA HIS A 127 -1.89 13.22 14.73
C HIS A 127 -1.60 12.05 13.79
N VAL A 128 -2.34 11.99 12.70
CA VAL A 128 -2.13 11.00 11.62
C VAL A 128 -2.00 11.76 10.31
N SER A 129 -0.84 11.65 9.66
CA SER A 129 -0.63 12.18 8.32
C SER A 129 -0.71 11.06 7.31
N LEU A 130 -1.43 11.27 6.21
CA LEU A 130 -1.63 10.31 5.13
C LEU A 130 -1.21 10.92 3.80
N TRP A 131 -0.53 10.13 2.98
CA TRP A 131 -0.14 10.51 1.64
C TRP A 131 -0.88 9.68 0.60
N TRP A 132 -1.60 10.37 -0.26
CA TRP A 132 -2.44 9.78 -1.29
C TRP A 132 -1.89 10.10 -2.67
N LYS A 133 -1.92 9.15 -3.59
CA LYS A 133 -1.52 9.36 -4.99
C LYS A 133 -2.62 8.89 -5.93
N ALA A 134 -3.03 9.76 -6.86
CA ALA A 134 -3.87 9.33 -7.98
C ALA A 134 -3.12 8.33 -8.86
N LEU A 135 -3.72 7.17 -9.09
CA LEU A 135 -3.21 6.15 -10.02
C LEU A 135 -3.80 6.30 -11.42
N GLY A 136 -4.88 7.07 -11.55
CA GLY A 136 -5.55 7.37 -12.80
C GLY A 136 -6.62 8.43 -12.60
N LYS A 137 -7.30 8.78 -13.70
CA LYS A 137 -8.42 9.73 -13.65
C LYS A 137 -9.58 9.15 -12.83
N MET A 138 -10.10 9.97 -11.92
CA MET A 138 -11.28 9.65 -11.12
C MET A 138 -12.46 10.51 -11.59
N ASP A 139 -13.64 9.92 -11.70
CA ASP A 139 -14.88 10.63 -12.06
C ASP A 139 -15.78 10.89 -10.83
N LYS A 140 -15.30 10.50 -9.64
CA LYS A 140 -16.04 10.59 -8.37
C LYS A 140 -15.18 11.30 -7.33
N ASP A 141 -15.88 11.96 -6.41
CA ASP A 141 -15.28 12.52 -5.22
C ASP A 141 -15.33 11.51 -4.08
N TYR A 142 -14.21 11.34 -3.40
CA TYR A 142 -14.10 10.33 -2.36
C TYR A 142 -13.88 10.97 -0.99
N SER A 143 -14.35 10.29 0.05
CA SER A 143 -14.08 10.62 1.44
C SER A 143 -13.18 9.57 2.07
N VAL A 144 -12.31 10.02 2.97
CA VAL A 144 -11.44 9.16 3.77
C VAL A 144 -11.98 9.11 5.19
N PHE A 145 -12.03 7.92 5.76
CA PHE A 145 -12.22 7.72 7.20
C PHE A 145 -10.90 7.33 7.84
N VAL A 146 -10.67 7.83 9.04
CA VAL A 146 -9.56 7.44 9.91
C VAL A 146 -10.14 7.16 11.28
N HIS A 147 -10.02 5.91 11.75
CA HIS A 147 -10.51 5.51 13.06
C HIS A 147 -9.38 5.02 13.94
N ALA A 148 -9.42 5.39 15.22
CA ALA A 148 -8.63 4.77 16.27
C ALA A 148 -9.48 3.72 17.00
N VAL A 149 -9.12 2.45 16.82
CA VAL A 149 -9.80 1.32 17.45
C VAL A 149 -9.03 0.89 18.68
N GLY A 150 -9.67 0.96 19.84
CA GLY A 150 -9.07 0.60 21.12
C GLY A 150 -8.93 -0.91 21.33
N PRO A 151 -8.25 -1.33 22.42
CA PRO A 151 -8.06 -2.74 22.76
C PRO A 151 -9.38 -3.49 23.07
N ASP A 152 -10.45 -2.75 23.36
CA ASP A 152 -11.80 -3.28 23.54
C ASP A 152 -12.54 -3.52 22.21
N GLY A 153 -11.89 -3.23 21.08
CA GLY A 153 -12.43 -3.38 19.73
C GLY A 153 -13.40 -2.27 19.31
N ARG A 154 -13.54 -1.22 20.11
CA ARG A 154 -14.45 -0.10 19.83
C ARG A 154 -13.69 1.06 19.20
N ILE A 155 -14.38 1.82 18.34
CA ILE A 155 -13.86 3.09 17.82
C ILE A 155 -13.88 4.10 18.97
N GLN A 156 -12.70 4.57 19.38
CA GLN A 156 -12.52 5.53 20.47
C GLN A 156 -12.36 6.97 19.95
N ALA A 157 -11.93 7.11 18.68
CA ALA A 157 -11.92 8.37 17.95
C ALA A 157 -12.07 8.09 16.45
N GLN A 158 -12.70 9.01 15.73
CA GLN A 158 -12.81 8.93 14.28
C GLN A 158 -12.86 10.31 13.63
N GLN A 159 -12.44 10.37 12.37
CA GLN A 159 -12.67 11.51 11.50
C GLN A 159 -12.96 11.03 10.09
N ASP A 160 -13.97 11.64 9.47
CA ASP A 160 -14.39 11.39 8.10
C ASP A 160 -14.45 12.73 7.36
N ARG A 161 -13.77 12.84 6.21
CA ARG A 161 -13.87 14.03 5.36
C ARG A 161 -13.56 13.73 3.90
N ILE A 162 -13.99 14.63 3.02
CA ILE A 162 -13.65 14.60 1.59
C ILE A 162 -12.11 14.65 1.45
N LEU A 163 -11.58 13.80 0.58
CA LEU A 163 -10.17 13.79 0.22
C LEU A 163 -9.91 14.91 -0.79
N LEU A 164 -9.07 15.86 -0.40
CA LEU A 164 -8.75 17.03 -1.20
C LEU A 164 -7.25 17.07 -1.52
N CYS A 165 -6.90 17.75 -2.61
CA CYS A 165 -5.54 18.17 -2.90
C CYS A 165 -5.57 19.65 -3.30
N ALA A 166 -4.97 20.52 -2.50
CA ALA A 166 -5.03 21.97 -2.72
C ALA A 166 -6.49 22.46 -2.93
N ASP A 167 -7.41 22.02 -2.07
CA ASP A 167 -8.85 22.31 -2.11
C ASP A 167 -9.64 21.71 -3.29
N HIS A 168 -9.00 20.91 -4.15
CA HIS A 168 -9.66 20.21 -5.25
C HIS A 168 -10.03 18.77 -4.86
N PRO A 169 -11.27 18.31 -5.16
CA PRO A 169 -11.70 16.98 -4.84
C PRO A 169 -11.11 15.95 -5.81
N THR A 170 -11.21 14.66 -5.48
CA THR A 170 -10.54 13.60 -6.24
C THR A 170 -10.92 13.52 -7.71
N SER A 171 -12.12 13.96 -8.11
CA SER A 171 -12.51 13.99 -9.53
C SER A 171 -11.71 14.99 -10.39
N GLU A 172 -11.06 15.95 -9.74
CA GLU A 172 -10.24 16.99 -10.38
C GLU A 172 -8.74 16.67 -10.34
N TRP A 173 -8.34 15.52 -9.77
CA TRP A 173 -6.92 15.17 -9.67
C TRP A 173 -6.36 14.71 -11.02
N ASP A 174 -5.12 15.12 -11.28
CA ASP A 174 -4.32 14.57 -12.37
C ASP A 174 -3.70 13.22 -11.97
N GLU A 175 -3.50 12.34 -12.95
CA GLU A 175 -2.79 11.08 -12.72
C GLU A 175 -1.39 11.33 -12.16
N GLY A 176 -1.05 10.63 -11.09
CA GLY A 176 0.23 10.78 -10.38
C GLY A 176 0.28 11.93 -9.37
N GLN A 177 -0.76 12.78 -9.29
CA GLN A 177 -0.86 13.83 -8.28
C GLN A 177 -0.84 13.24 -6.87
N ILE A 178 -0.13 13.90 -5.97
CA ILE A 178 0.03 13.49 -4.57
C ILE A 178 -0.60 14.53 -3.65
N ALA A 179 -1.46 14.06 -2.74
CA ALA A 179 -2.03 14.85 -1.66
C ALA A 179 -1.48 14.40 -0.31
N ARG A 180 -1.21 15.36 0.59
CA ARG A 180 -0.90 15.12 2.00
C ARG A 180 -2.10 15.60 2.82
N GLU A 181 -2.64 14.71 3.63
CA GLU A 181 -3.76 14.97 4.52
C GLU A 181 -3.33 14.80 5.99
N GLU A 182 -3.82 15.67 6.87
CA GLU A 182 -3.45 15.67 8.30
C GLU A 182 -4.68 15.58 9.19
N TYR A 183 -4.81 14.49 9.93
CA TYR A 183 -5.94 14.19 10.79
C TYR A 183 -5.55 14.38 12.25
N GLN A 184 -6.49 14.90 13.03
CA GLN A 184 -6.36 15.01 14.49
C GLN A 184 -7.49 14.18 15.10
N LEU A 185 -7.13 13.04 15.69
CA LEU A 185 -8.07 12.16 16.36
C LEU A 185 -8.07 12.48 17.86
N GLU A 186 -9.19 12.98 18.37
CA GLU A 186 -9.37 13.25 19.79
C GLU A 186 -9.82 11.97 20.50
N LEU A 187 -8.90 11.30 21.20
CA LEU A 187 -9.27 10.16 22.05
C LEU A 187 -10.10 10.65 23.24
N ALA A 188 -11.22 9.99 23.50
CA ALA A 188 -12.05 10.31 24.67
C ALA A 188 -11.23 10.21 25.97
N PRO A 189 -11.43 11.09 26.98
CA PRO A 189 -10.66 11.04 28.24
C PRO A 189 -10.78 9.73 29.02
N ASP A 190 -11.84 8.95 28.79
CA ASP A 190 -12.10 7.65 29.39
C ASP A 190 -11.66 6.46 28.50
N SER A 191 -10.93 6.74 27.41
CA SER A 191 -10.39 5.73 26.50
C SER A 191 -9.50 4.72 27.26
N PRO A 192 -9.66 3.41 27.03
CA PRO A 192 -8.92 2.39 27.77
C PRO A 192 -7.42 2.44 27.44
N PRO A 193 -6.53 2.23 28.43
CA PRO A 193 -5.10 2.12 28.16
C PRO A 193 -4.80 0.84 27.35
N GLY A 194 -3.89 0.93 26.39
CA GLY A 194 -3.45 -0.22 25.61
C GLY A 194 -3.00 0.15 24.20
N GLY A 195 -2.83 -0.86 23.36
CA GLY A 195 -2.54 -0.68 21.94
C GLY A 195 -3.79 -0.29 21.16
N TYR A 196 -3.64 0.67 20.25
CA TYR A 196 -4.68 1.13 19.35
C TYR A 196 -4.33 0.74 17.93
N ILE A 197 -5.33 0.37 17.15
CA ILE A 197 -5.20 0.10 15.72
C ILE A 197 -5.79 1.29 14.98
N ILE A 198 -4.99 1.90 14.10
CA ILE A 198 -5.47 2.92 13.19
C ILE A 198 -5.97 2.25 11.92
N THR A 199 -7.27 2.38 11.65
CA THR A 199 -7.87 1.89 10.42
C THR A 199 -8.20 3.04 9.49
N VAL A 200 -7.74 2.95 8.26
CA VAL A 200 -7.93 3.95 7.21
C VAL A 200 -8.65 3.30 6.03
N GLY A 201 -9.50 4.06 5.36
CA GLY A 201 -10.00 3.66 4.06
C GLY A 201 -10.73 4.79 3.37
N ILE A 202 -11.20 4.50 2.16
CA ILE A 202 -11.79 5.49 1.27
C ILE A 202 -13.13 4.98 0.73
N TYR A 203 -14.09 5.89 0.56
CA TYR A 203 -15.42 5.57 0.06
C TYR A 203 -15.99 6.70 -0.79
N TYR A 204 -16.92 6.36 -1.68
CA TYR A 204 -17.64 7.35 -2.47
C TYR A 204 -18.59 8.14 -1.56
N TRP A 205 -18.39 9.45 -1.43
CA TRP A 205 -19.05 10.26 -0.40
C TRP A 205 -20.58 10.23 -0.47
N GLU A 206 -21.16 10.12 -1.67
CA GLU A 206 -22.62 10.12 -1.84
C GLU A 206 -23.30 8.83 -1.43
N THR A 207 -22.59 7.69 -1.53
CA THR A 207 -23.22 6.35 -1.38
C THR A 207 -22.66 5.55 -0.21
N GLY A 208 -21.48 5.91 0.30
CA GLY A 208 -20.77 5.12 1.31
C GLY A 208 -20.10 3.85 0.76
N GLU A 209 -20.12 3.61 -0.56
CA GLU A 209 -19.46 2.48 -1.18
C GLU A 209 -17.93 2.58 -1.00
N ARG A 210 -17.33 1.59 -0.32
CA ARG A 210 -15.90 1.56 -0.03
C ARG A 210 -15.12 1.03 -1.22
N LEU A 211 -13.96 1.64 -1.49
CA LEU A 211 -13.02 1.04 -2.42
C LEU A 211 -12.34 -0.18 -1.77
N PRO A 212 -12.13 -1.27 -2.53
CA PRO A 212 -11.47 -2.49 -2.07
C PRO A 212 -9.95 -2.30 -1.93
#